data_AF-A0A959NBM3-F1
#
_entry.id   AF-A0A959NBM3-F1
#
_cell.length_a   1.000
_cell.length_b   1.000
_cell.length_c   1.000
_cell.angle_alpha   90.00
_cell.angle_beta   90.00
_cell.angle_gamma   90.00
#
_symmetry.space_group_name_H-M   'P 1'
#
loop_
_entity.id
_entity.type
_entity.pdbx_description
1 polymer ?
#
loop_
_entity_poly.entity_id
_entity_poly.type
_entity_poly.pdbx_seq_one_letter_code
_entity_poly.pdbx_strand_id
1 'polypeptide(L)'
;MVANDNINKTYSFPSEMKEWKSVYFIGIGGIGMSALARFFQQRGIQVSGFDKTETILTKKLEAEGIKIHYEADKNKVSAETDLVVYTPAIAATNEELVFFRENGNRVEKRSEVLSSITKSSFNICVAGTHGKTTITTMIGHILRDSGFGCNAFLGGIAVNYDTNYWQSEKNVCVVEADEYDRSFLKLNPDVAVVSSMDADHLDIYGTAEAMENAFIEFTQKIKPAGMLVKRFGLKRGHELKRKNEMTYSLQNDAADVYAKNIKMSEGYYEFDIVLKDKELTNVKLNMGGMHNVENAVAAMAVADCLEIAPDKIISAVEKFRGVKRRFEY
;
A
#
# COMPACT_ATOMS: atom_id res chain seq x y z
N MET A 1 5.83 7.36 -20.21
CA MET A 1 4.39 7.66 -20.06
C MET A 1 3.65 6.36 -19.82
N VAL A 2 3.01 6.21 -18.66
CA VAL A 2 2.08 5.09 -18.41
C VAL A 2 0.72 5.50 -18.94
N ALA A 3 0.51 5.34 -20.25
CA ALA A 3 -0.79 5.62 -20.85
C ALA A 3 -1.80 4.60 -20.32
N ASN A 4 -2.74 5.03 -19.48
CA ASN A 4 -3.81 4.16 -18.99
C ASN A 4 -5.12 4.93 -18.85
N ASP A 5 -6.11 4.50 -19.63
CA ASP A 5 -7.47 5.03 -19.65
C ASP A 5 -8.15 5.03 -18.28
N ASN A 6 -7.68 4.21 -17.33
CA ASN A 6 -8.26 4.14 -15.99
C ASN A 6 -7.93 5.35 -15.11
N ILE A 7 -6.82 6.07 -15.33
CA ILE A 7 -6.43 7.22 -14.49
C ILE A 7 -7.52 8.30 -14.47
N ASN A 8 -8.17 8.52 -15.62
CA ASN A 8 -9.19 9.56 -15.80
C ASN A 8 -10.61 9.09 -15.48
N LYS A 9 -10.80 7.80 -15.14
CA LYS A 9 -12.11 7.28 -14.76
C LYS A 9 -12.41 7.57 -13.29
N THR A 10 -13.69 7.70 -12.98
CA THR A 10 -14.16 7.62 -11.60
C THR A 10 -14.01 6.19 -11.10
N TYR A 11 -13.56 6.00 -9.86
CA TYR A 11 -13.52 4.69 -9.23
C TYR A 11 -14.94 4.13 -9.17
N SER A 12 -15.17 3.00 -9.83
CA SER A 12 -16.41 2.24 -9.66
C SER A 12 -16.14 1.09 -8.72
N PHE A 13 -16.92 1.03 -7.65
CA PHE A 13 -16.96 -0.14 -6.78
C PHE A 13 -17.35 -1.38 -7.61
N PRO A 14 -16.69 -2.54 -7.41
CA PRO A 14 -16.99 -3.74 -8.21
C PRO A 14 -18.48 -4.08 -8.11
N SER A 15 -19.11 -4.41 -9.24
CA SER A 15 -20.57 -4.59 -9.33
C SER A 15 -21.09 -5.66 -8.37
N GLU A 16 -20.33 -6.75 -8.19
CA GLU A 16 -20.65 -7.83 -7.24
C GLU A 16 -20.69 -7.36 -5.77
N MET A 17 -19.99 -6.27 -5.44
CA MET A 17 -19.92 -5.74 -4.08
C MET A 17 -20.97 -4.67 -3.81
N LYS A 18 -21.61 -4.10 -4.85
CA LYS A 18 -22.62 -3.03 -4.71
C LYS A 18 -23.89 -3.49 -3.99
N GLU A 19 -24.15 -4.79 -3.97
CA GLU A 19 -25.34 -5.37 -3.33
C GLU A 19 -25.10 -5.74 -1.87
N TRP A 20 -23.84 -5.73 -1.41
CA TRP A 20 -23.51 -6.07 -0.03
C TRP A 20 -24.01 -5.00 0.92
N LYS A 21 -24.71 -5.44 1.96
CA LYS A 21 -25.20 -4.61 3.05
C LYS A 21 -24.27 -4.65 4.24
N SER A 22 -23.53 -5.75 4.42
CA SER A 22 -22.74 -6.03 5.60
C SER A 22 -21.41 -6.74 5.30
N VAL A 23 -20.34 -6.29 5.96
CA VAL A 23 -19.03 -6.94 5.93
C VAL A 23 -18.54 -7.14 7.35
N TYR A 24 -18.14 -8.37 7.66
CA TYR A 24 -17.61 -8.75 8.97
C TYR A 24 -16.11 -9.04 8.89
N PHE A 25 -15.32 -8.49 9.81
CA PHE A 25 -13.87 -8.68 9.84
C PHE A 25 -13.43 -9.51 11.04
N ILE A 26 -12.67 -10.60 10.81
CA ILE A 26 -12.03 -11.39 11.86
C ILE A 26 -10.54 -11.01 11.92
N GLY A 27 -10.13 -10.31 12.98
CA GLY A 27 -8.83 -9.64 13.11
C GLY A 27 -8.84 -8.21 12.58
N ILE A 28 -9.91 -7.45 12.85
CA ILE A 28 -10.14 -6.10 12.29
C ILE A 28 -9.08 -5.06 12.70
N GLY A 29 -8.42 -5.27 13.85
CA GLY A 29 -7.36 -4.42 14.38
C GLY A 29 -6.02 -4.55 13.66
N GLY A 30 -5.87 -5.48 12.71
CA GLY A 30 -4.72 -5.51 11.81
C GLY A 30 -4.67 -4.27 10.90
N ILE A 31 -3.46 -3.76 10.62
CA ILE A 31 -3.33 -2.52 9.83
C ILE A 31 -3.92 -2.66 8.42
N GLY A 32 -3.71 -3.78 7.73
CA GLY A 32 -4.33 -4.03 6.44
C GLY A 32 -5.83 -4.32 6.51
N MET A 33 -6.32 -4.83 7.65
CA MET A 33 -7.74 -5.15 7.86
C MET A 33 -8.56 -3.88 8.13
N SER A 34 -8.09 -3.03 9.03
CA SER A 34 -8.70 -1.74 9.34
C SER A 34 -8.81 -0.80 8.12
N ALA A 35 -7.84 -0.84 7.20
CA ALA A 35 -7.92 -0.07 5.95
C ALA A 35 -9.07 -0.55 5.06
N LEU A 36 -9.26 -1.88 4.94
CA LEU A 36 -10.40 -2.45 4.22
C LEU A 36 -11.72 -2.15 4.92
N ALA A 37 -11.77 -2.23 6.25
CA ALA A 37 -12.95 -1.88 7.04
C ALA A 37 -13.41 -0.44 6.75
N ARG A 38 -12.49 0.54 6.79
CA ARG A 38 -12.78 1.93 6.42
C ARG A 38 -13.24 2.10 4.98
N PHE A 39 -12.65 1.33 4.06
CA PHE A 39 -13.04 1.36 2.65
C PHE A 39 -14.51 0.95 2.43
N PHE A 40 -14.98 -0.12 3.09
CA PHE A 40 -16.39 -0.54 3.00
C PHE A 40 -17.31 0.45 3.73
N GLN A 41 -16.90 0.92 4.91
CA GLN A 41 -17.67 1.89 5.68
C GLN A 41 -17.91 3.19 4.88
N GLN A 42 -16.89 3.72 4.20
CA GLN A 42 -17.02 4.93 3.37
C GLN A 42 -17.91 4.73 2.12
N ARG A 43 -18.27 3.48 1.80
CA ARG A 43 -19.24 3.11 0.75
C ARG A 43 -20.65 2.86 1.30
N GLY A 44 -20.88 3.16 2.57
CA GLY A 44 -22.18 3.00 3.22
C GLY A 44 -22.52 1.56 3.59
N ILE A 45 -21.55 0.64 3.53
CA ILE A 45 -21.73 -0.75 3.93
C ILE A 45 -21.57 -0.86 5.44
N GLN A 46 -22.44 -1.64 6.09
CA GLN A 46 -22.34 -1.88 7.51
C GLN A 46 -21.10 -2.72 7.80
N VAL A 47 -20.20 -2.20 8.65
CA VAL A 47 -18.97 -2.88 9.04
C VAL A 47 -19.00 -3.20 10.53
N SER A 48 -18.62 -4.44 10.85
CA SER A 48 -18.39 -4.91 12.22
C SER A 48 -17.24 -5.91 12.22
N GLY A 49 -16.73 -6.26 13.39
CA GLY A 49 -15.70 -7.29 13.45
C GLY A 49 -15.27 -7.70 14.84
N PHE A 50 -14.36 -8.66 14.84
CA PHE A 50 -13.70 -9.19 16.01
C PHE A 50 -12.21 -8.85 15.96
N ASP A 51 -11.62 -8.58 17.11
CA ASP A 51 -10.17 -8.70 17.32
C ASP A 51 -9.87 -9.33 18.67
N LYS A 52 -8.73 -9.99 18.84
CA LYS A 52 -8.39 -10.60 20.13
C LYS A 52 -7.99 -9.55 21.18
N THR A 53 -7.44 -8.43 20.74
CA THR A 53 -6.84 -7.45 21.64
C THR A 53 -7.34 -6.05 21.32
N GLU A 54 -7.78 -5.33 22.35
CA GLU A 54 -8.09 -3.91 22.25
C GLU A 54 -6.81 -3.10 22.01
N THR A 55 -6.83 -2.23 20.98
CA THR A 55 -5.69 -1.38 20.61
C THR A 55 -6.13 0.05 20.34
N ILE A 56 -5.17 0.97 20.22
CA ILE A 56 -5.45 2.34 19.76
C ILE A 56 -6.18 2.34 18.41
N LEU A 57 -5.88 1.38 17.52
CA LEU A 57 -6.50 1.30 16.22
C LEU A 57 -7.95 0.81 16.30
N THR A 58 -8.24 -0.22 17.11
CA THR A 58 -9.62 -0.70 17.28
C THR A 58 -10.49 0.34 17.98
N LYS A 59 -9.98 1.03 19.00
CA LYS A 59 -10.69 2.17 19.63
C LYS A 59 -11.06 3.27 18.65
N LYS A 60 -10.19 3.56 17.68
CA LYS A 60 -10.48 4.53 16.62
C LYS A 60 -11.59 4.04 15.69
N LEU A 61 -11.56 2.76 15.29
CA LEU A 61 -12.63 2.18 14.47
C LEU A 61 -13.97 2.20 15.23
N GLU A 62 -13.97 1.93 16.54
CA GLU A 62 -15.16 2.04 17.38
C GLU A 62 -15.68 3.48 17.44
N ALA A 63 -14.79 4.47 17.60
CA ALA A 63 -15.13 5.89 17.54
C ALA A 63 -15.65 6.33 16.15
N GLU A 64 -15.23 5.64 15.08
CA GLU A 64 -15.76 5.78 13.72
C GLU A 64 -17.13 5.07 13.54
N GLY A 65 -17.65 4.39 14.57
CA GLY A 65 -18.96 3.75 14.57
C GLY A 65 -18.96 2.26 14.18
N ILE A 66 -17.78 1.64 14.07
CA ILE A 66 -17.67 0.20 13.76
C ILE A 66 -17.88 -0.59 15.06
N LYS A 67 -18.80 -1.55 15.04
CA LYS A 67 -19.01 -2.45 16.18
C LYS A 67 -17.89 -3.48 16.25
N ILE A 68 -17.13 -3.47 17.33
CA ILE A 68 -16.03 -4.42 17.57
C ILE A 68 -16.29 -5.15 18.89
N HIS A 69 -16.01 -6.44 18.93
CA HIS A 69 -15.92 -7.19 20.18
C HIS A 69 -14.61 -7.95 20.28
N TYR A 70 -14.22 -8.27 21.51
CA TYR A 70 -12.88 -8.77 21.84
C TYR A 70 -12.82 -10.23 22.31
N GLU A 71 -13.96 -10.91 22.27
CA GLU A 71 -14.10 -12.32 22.64
C GLU A 71 -14.78 -13.06 21.50
N ALA A 72 -14.13 -14.10 20.98
CA ALA A 72 -14.68 -14.89 19.89
C ALA A 72 -15.94 -15.61 20.40
N ASP A 73 -17.08 -15.29 19.80
CA ASP A 73 -18.38 -15.85 20.22
C ASP A 73 -19.32 -15.92 19.02
N LYS A 74 -19.67 -17.15 18.62
CA LYS A 74 -20.58 -17.39 17.50
C LYS A 74 -21.98 -16.79 17.69
N ASN A 75 -22.37 -16.46 18.93
CA ASN A 75 -23.66 -15.83 19.20
C ASN A 75 -23.65 -14.31 19.00
N LYS A 76 -22.48 -13.70 18.80
CA LYS A 76 -22.32 -12.26 18.51
C LYS A 76 -22.30 -11.94 17.02
N VAL A 77 -22.38 -12.95 16.15
CA VAL A 77 -22.31 -12.82 14.70
C VAL A 77 -23.61 -13.24 14.01
N SER A 78 -23.86 -12.70 12.81
CA SER A 78 -25.09 -12.98 12.05
C SER A 78 -24.79 -13.79 10.79
N ALA A 79 -25.58 -14.84 10.55
CA ALA A 79 -25.54 -15.62 9.31
C ALA A 79 -25.99 -14.80 8.08
N GLU A 80 -26.63 -13.65 8.27
CA GLU A 80 -27.01 -12.72 7.18
C GLU A 80 -25.82 -11.86 6.69
N THR A 81 -24.62 -12.08 7.20
CA THR A 81 -23.41 -11.36 6.77
C THR A 81 -23.07 -11.69 5.31
N ASP A 82 -22.97 -10.67 4.45
CA ASP A 82 -22.73 -10.86 3.01
C ASP A 82 -21.29 -11.29 2.71
N LEU A 83 -20.31 -10.69 3.41
CA LEU A 83 -18.89 -11.03 3.28
C LEU A 83 -18.21 -11.08 4.64
N VAL A 84 -17.42 -12.13 4.85
CA VAL A 84 -16.53 -12.28 5.99
C VAL A 84 -15.08 -12.19 5.50
N VAL A 85 -14.32 -11.25 6.05
CA VAL A 85 -12.91 -11.04 5.72
C VAL A 85 -12.05 -11.46 6.90
N TYR A 86 -11.02 -12.26 6.66
CA TYR A 86 -10.10 -12.70 7.71
C TYR A 86 -8.63 -12.53 7.32
N THR A 87 -7.78 -12.41 8.34
CA THR A 87 -6.32 -12.43 8.19
C THR A 87 -5.76 -13.84 8.41
N PRO A 88 -4.69 -14.25 7.71
CA PRO A 88 -4.04 -15.55 7.94
C PRO A 88 -3.59 -15.80 9.39
N ALA A 89 -3.42 -14.75 10.21
CA ALA A 89 -3.09 -14.87 11.63
C ALA A 89 -4.23 -15.42 12.51
N ILE A 90 -5.47 -15.50 11.98
CA ILE A 90 -6.60 -16.11 12.70
C ILE A 90 -6.46 -17.64 12.66
N ALA A 91 -6.51 -18.27 13.84
CA ALA A 91 -6.52 -19.72 13.96
C ALA A 91 -7.73 -20.33 13.24
N ALA A 92 -7.52 -21.46 12.55
CA ALA A 92 -8.59 -22.18 11.86
C ALA A 92 -9.70 -22.66 12.82
N THR A 93 -9.41 -22.77 14.12
CA THR A 93 -10.33 -23.15 15.20
C THR A 93 -11.07 -21.96 15.83
N ASN A 94 -10.90 -20.74 15.31
CA ASN A 94 -11.65 -19.57 15.79
C ASN A 94 -13.16 -19.82 15.60
N GLU A 95 -13.93 -19.66 16.68
CA GLU A 95 -15.34 -20.06 16.74
C GLU A 95 -16.21 -19.32 15.70
N GLU A 96 -15.97 -18.03 15.48
CA GLU A 96 -16.70 -17.23 14.49
C GLU A 96 -16.33 -17.64 13.07
N LEU A 97 -15.04 -17.87 12.79
CA LEU A 97 -14.59 -18.34 11.48
C LEU A 97 -15.20 -19.70 11.12
N VAL A 98 -15.27 -20.62 12.08
CA VAL A 98 -15.93 -21.92 11.91
C VAL A 98 -17.43 -21.73 11.66
N PHE A 99 -18.11 -20.92 12.48
CA PHE A 99 -19.53 -20.62 12.32
C PHE A 99 -19.87 -20.09 10.92
N PHE A 100 -19.13 -19.11 10.41
CA PHE A 100 -19.41 -18.54 9.08
C PHE A 100 -19.19 -19.56 7.95
N ARG A 101 -18.19 -20.43 8.07
CA ARG A 101 -17.96 -21.50 7.09
C ARG A 101 -19.07 -22.54 7.11
N GLU A 102 -19.52 -22.96 8.28
CA GLU A 102 -20.58 -23.95 8.45
C GLU A 102 -21.95 -23.44 7.96
N ASN A 103 -22.20 -22.13 8.06
CA ASN A 103 -23.41 -21.49 7.55
C ASN A 103 -23.35 -21.11 6.06
N GLY A 104 -22.24 -21.41 5.37
CA GLY A 104 -22.10 -21.16 3.93
C GLY A 104 -21.91 -19.69 3.55
N ASN A 105 -21.50 -18.82 4.49
CA ASN A 105 -21.18 -17.43 4.18
C ASN A 105 -19.97 -17.33 3.22
N ARG A 106 -19.90 -16.24 2.45
CA ARG A 106 -18.72 -15.92 1.64
C ARG A 106 -17.58 -15.48 2.57
N VAL A 107 -16.59 -16.35 2.74
CA VAL A 107 -15.41 -16.09 3.59
C VAL A 107 -14.17 -15.94 2.71
N GLU A 108 -13.54 -14.77 2.72
CA GLU A 108 -12.37 -14.45 1.90
C GLU A 108 -11.17 -13.98 2.73
N LYS A 109 -9.97 -14.29 2.25
CA LYS A 109 -8.74 -13.72 2.83
C LYS A 109 -8.69 -12.22 2.53
N ARG A 110 -8.10 -11.44 3.44
CA ARG A 110 -7.75 -10.02 3.24
C ARG A 110 -7.17 -9.72 1.85
N SER A 111 -6.25 -10.56 1.39
CA SER A 111 -5.54 -10.37 0.11
C SER A 111 -6.42 -10.57 -1.12
N GLU A 112 -7.44 -11.41 -1.03
CA GLU A 112 -8.42 -11.64 -2.10
C GLU A 112 -9.36 -10.45 -2.23
N VAL A 113 -9.83 -9.94 -1.10
CA VAL A 113 -10.67 -8.74 -1.03
C VAL A 113 -9.91 -7.52 -1.57
N LEU A 114 -8.67 -7.30 -1.13
CA LEU A 114 -7.85 -6.19 -1.64
C LEU A 114 -7.56 -6.32 -3.14
N SER A 115 -7.29 -7.53 -3.63
CA SER A 115 -7.13 -7.79 -5.08
C SER A 115 -8.41 -7.42 -5.83
N SER A 116 -9.57 -7.87 -5.37
CA SER A 116 -10.87 -7.60 -5.99
C SER A 116 -11.21 -6.11 -6.04
N ILE A 117 -10.92 -5.38 -4.95
CA ILE A 117 -11.11 -3.92 -4.85
C ILE A 117 -10.24 -3.15 -5.86
N THR A 118 -9.01 -3.62 -6.10
CA THR A 118 -8.01 -2.88 -6.89
C THR A 118 -7.92 -3.33 -8.35
N LYS A 119 -8.54 -4.46 -8.70
CA LYS A 119 -8.46 -5.10 -10.02
C LYS A 119 -8.86 -4.18 -11.18
N SER A 120 -9.89 -3.36 -11.00
CA SER A 120 -10.41 -2.43 -12.02
C SER A 120 -9.79 -1.03 -11.96
N SER A 121 -8.88 -0.78 -11.02
CA SER A 121 -8.22 0.51 -10.83
C SER A 121 -6.89 0.60 -11.55
N PHE A 122 -6.43 1.83 -11.74
CA PHE A 122 -5.02 2.10 -11.95
C PHE A 122 -4.27 1.81 -10.65
N ASN A 123 -3.51 0.73 -10.59
CA ASN A 123 -2.99 0.18 -9.34
C ASN A 123 -1.48 0.44 -9.19
N ILE A 124 -1.10 1.19 -8.16
CA ILE A 124 0.28 1.48 -7.79
C ILE A 124 0.63 0.62 -6.59
N CYS A 125 1.47 -0.39 -6.79
CA CYS A 125 1.84 -1.38 -5.78
C CYS A 125 3.30 -1.18 -5.35
N VAL A 126 3.56 -1.09 -4.05
CA VAL A 126 4.92 -0.97 -3.51
C VAL A 126 5.30 -2.22 -2.74
N ALA A 127 6.30 -2.95 -3.23
CA ALA A 127 6.82 -4.18 -2.65
C ALA A 127 8.28 -4.02 -2.19
N GLY A 128 8.70 -4.88 -1.27
CA GLY A 128 10.09 -5.01 -0.82
C GLY A 128 10.19 -5.30 0.67
N THR A 129 11.28 -5.85 1.17
CA THR A 129 11.42 -6.12 2.63
C THR A 129 11.48 -4.85 3.49
N HIS A 130 11.91 -3.73 2.91
CA HIS A 130 12.14 -2.47 3.60
C HIS A 130 11.54 -1.30 2.81
N GLY A 131 11.25 -0.19 3.49
CA GLY A 131 10.78 1.04 2.83
C GLY A 131 9.32 1.04 2.34
N LYS A 132 8.66 -0.12 2.16
CA LYS A 132 7.29 -0.25 1.61
C LYS A 132 6.31 0.79 2.16
N THR A 133 6.10 0.78 3.47
CA THR A 133 5.11 1.63 4.12
C THR A 133 5.41 3.11 3.93
N THR A 134 6.69 3.52 4.05
CA THR A 134 7.08 4.92 3.87
C THR A 134 6.86 5.36 2.43
N ILE A 135 7.33 4.57 1.45
CA ILE A 135 7.17 4.86 0.02
C ILE A 135 5.68 4.89 -0.36
N THR A 136 4.89 3.89 0.05
CA THR A 136 3.44 3.83 -0.21
C THR A 136 2.72 5.04 0.35
N THR A 137 3.02 5.40 1.60
CA THR A 137 2.39 6.56 2.28
C THR A 137 2.81 7.86 1.61
N MET A 138 4.08 7.99 1.20
CA MET A 138 4.57 9.19 0.53
C MET A 138 3.98 9.34 -0.87
N ILE A 139 3.89 8.26 -1.67
CA ILE A 139 3.18 8.27 -2.96
C ILE A 139 1.72 8.69 -2.75
N GLY A 140 1.02 8.07 -1.80
CA GLY A 140 -0.35 8.43 -1.48
C GLY A 140 -0.49 9.90 -1.06
N HIS A 141 0.44 10.41 -0.26
CA HIS A 141 0.48 11.81 0.16
C HIS A 141 0.70 12.75 -1.01
N ILE A 142 1.68 12.49 -1.89
CA ILE A 142 1.96 13.30 -3.09
C ILE A 142 0.72 13.35 -3.99
N LEU A 143 0.07 12.21 -4.24
CA LEU A 143 -1.14 12.17 -5.08
C LEU A 143 -2.28 12.96 -4.44
N ARG A 144 -2.45 12.90 -3.12
CA ARG A 144 -3.49 13.63 -2.42
C ARG A 144 -3.22 15.14 -2.35
N ASP A 145 -2.02 15.57 -1.98
CA ASP A 145 -1.65 17.00 -1.82
C ASP A 145 -1.60 17.72 -3.17
N SER A 146 -1.16 17.06 -4.25
CA SER A 146 -1.12 17.63 -5.59
C SER A 146 -2.49 17.84 -6.23
N GLY A 147 -3.55 17.28 -5.63
CA GLY A 147 -4.91 17.23 -6.18
C GLY A 147 -5.11 16.16 -7.26
N PHE A 148 -4.11 15.30 -7.52
CA PHE A 148 -4.24 14.17 -8.44
C PHE A 148 -5.29 13.17 -7.95
N GLY A 149 -5.24 12.83 -6.65
CA GLY A 149 -6.19 11.97 -5.94
C GLY A 149 -5.91 10.47 -6.06
N CYS A 150 -6.09 9.73 -4.97
CA CYS A 150 -6.02 8.26 -4.96
C CYS A 150 -6.83 7.65 -3.81
N ASN A 151 -7.17 6.37 -3.95
CA ASN A 151 -7.63 5.51 -2.88
C ASN A 151 -6.40 4.80 -2.29
N ALA A 152 -5.97 5.18 -1.10
CA ALA A 152 -4.73 4.68 -0.53
C ALA A 152 -5.00 3.64 0.57
N PHE A 153 -4.39 2.46 0.45
CA PHE A 153 -4.41 1.40 1.44
C PHE A 153 -3.00 1.24 2.02
N LEU A 154 -2.79 1.78 3.21
CA LEU A 154 -1.45 1.91 3.81
C LEU A 154 -1.17 0.84 4.85
N GLY A 155 0.07 0.33 4.89
CA GLY A 155 0.56 -0.53 5.96
C GLY A 155 0.94 0.20 7.25
N GLY A 156 0.57 1.48 7.39
CA GLY A 156 0.81 2.28 8.59
C GLY A 156 -0.10 3.52 8.64
N ILE A 157 -0.14 4.18 9.80
CA ILE A 157 -0.95 5.40 9.98
C ILE A 157 -0.16 6.60 9.47
N ALA A 158 -0.67 7.25 8.42
CA ALA A 158 -0.09 8.48 7.89
C ALA A 158 -0.24 9.61 8.92
N VAL A 159 0.87 10.22 9.35
CA VAL A 159 0.85 11.27 10.38
C VAL A 159 0.03 12.48 9.92
N ASN A 160 0.11 12.82 8.63
CA ASN A 160 -0.64 13.92 8.02
C ASN A 160 -2.16 13.80 8.18
N TYR A 161 -2.70 12.59 8.27
CA TYR A 161 -4.13 12.33 8.13
C TYR A 161 -4.72 11.49 9.28
N ASP A 162 -3.85 11.01 10.18
CA ASP A 162 -4.19 10.17 11.32
C ASP A 162 -5.02 8.90 10.99
N THR A 163 -4.86 8.40 9.76
CA THR A 163 -5.52 7.21 9.21
C THR A 163 -4.55 6.41 8.32
N ASN A 164 -4.86 5.14 8.06
CA ASN A 164 -4.21 4.29 7.07
C ASN A 164 -5.03 4.10 5.78
N TYR A 165 -6.19 4.76 5.69
CA TYR A 165 -7.03 4.72 4.50
C TYR A 165 -7.67 6.08 4.22
N TRP A 166 -7.72 6.44 2.95
CA TRP A 166 -8.58 7.50 2.44
C TRP A 166 -9.02 7.17 1.02
N GLN A 167 -10.12 7.80 0.61
CA GLN A 167 -10.70 7.62 -0.71
C GLN A 167 -10.56 8.87 -1.59
N SER A 168 -10.65 8.63 -2.89
CA SER A 168 -10.78 9.66 -3.93
C SER A 168 -11.76 9.14 -4.97
N GLU A 169 -12.46 10.06 -5.63
CA GLU A 169 -13.28 9.73 -6.80
C GLU A 169 -12.43 9.18 -7.95
N LYS A 170 -11.12 9.45 -8.00
CA LYS A 170 -10.22 8.95 -9.04
C LYS A 170 -10.05 7.43 -8.94
N ASN A 171 -10.10 6.75 -10.08
CA ASN A 171 -9.88 5.30 -10.18
C ASN A 171 -8.40 4.90 -10.09
N VAL A 172 -7.71 5.42 -9.07
CA VAL A 172 -6.30 5.20 -8.79
C VAL A 172 -6.20 4.65 -7.39
N CYS A 173 -5.51 3.52 -7.25
CA CYS A 173 -5.23 2.88 -5.97
C CYS A 173 -3.73 2.90 -5.69
N VAL A 174 -3.38 3.18 -4.44
CA VAL A 174 -2.00 3.03 -3.94
C VAL A 174 -2.04 1.98 -2.85
N VAL A 175 -1.26 0.91 -3.00
CA VAL A 175 -1.26 -0.22 -2.09
C VAL A 175 0.15 -0.63 -1.68
N GLU A 176 0.28 -0.96 -0.40
CA GLU A 176 1.43 -1.73 0.08
C GLU A 176 1.26 -3.19 -0.34
N ALA A 177 2.20 -3.68 -1.15
CA ALA A 177 2.21 -5.06 -1.66
C ALA A 177 3.05 -5.93 -0.72
N ASP A 178 2.35 -6.75 0.06
CA ASP A 178 2.92 -7.55 1.13
C ASP A 178 3.33 -8.95 0.65
N GLU A 179 4.60 -9.27 0.85
CA GLU A 179 5.24 -10.53 0.51
C GLU A 179 4.91 -11.67 1.48
N TYR A 180 4.53 -11.41 2.74
CA TYR A 180 4.44 -12.42 3.81
C TYR A 180 3.73 -13.73 3.39
N ASP A 181 2.43 -13.69 3.05
CA ASP A 181 1.66 -14.86 2.55
C ASP A 181 1.62 -14.93 1.01
N ARG A 182 2.71 -14.53 0.33
CA ARG A 182 2.78 -14.37 -1.14
C ARG A 182 1.65 -13.50 -1.70
N SER A 183 1.10 -12.61 -0.88
CA SER A 183 -0.19 -11.97 -1.12
C SER A 183 -0.14 -10.96 -2.27
N PHE A 184 1.02 -10.33 -2.45
CA PHE A 184 1.32 -9.46 -3.59
C PHE A 184 1.15 -10.12 -4.97
N LEU A 185 1.23 -11.45 -5.10
CA LEU A 185 1.06 -12.16 -6.38
C LEU A 185 -0.39 -12.14 -6.87
N LYS A 186 -1.33 -11.78 -5.99
CA LYS A 186 -2.74 -11.59 -6.35
C LYS A 186 -3.02 -10.20 -6.92
N LEU A 187 -2.06 -9.27 -6.88
CA LEU A 187 -2.22 -7.91 -7.38
C LEU A 187 -1.86 -7.83 -8.87
N ASN A 188 -2.44 -6.85 -9.57
CA ASN A 188 -2.19 -6.59 -11.00
C ASN A 188 -1.77 -5.12 -11.17
N PRO A 189 -0.49 -4.78 -10.90
CA PRO A 189 -0.02 -3.41 -10.91
C PRO A 189 0.00 -2.77 -12.30
N ASP A 190 -0.35 -1.50 -12.37
CA ASP A 190 0.00 -0.59 -13.47
C ASP A 190 1.35 0.08 -13.21
N VAL A 191 1.67 0.34 -11.94
CA VAL A 191 3.01 0.74 -11.51
C VAL A 191 3.40 -0.17 -10.35
N ALA A 192 4.57 -0.79 -10.44
CA ALA A 192 5.14 -1.54 -9.33
C ALA A 192 6.45 -0.90 -8.89
N VAL A 193 6.60 -0.71 -7.58
CA VAL A 193 7.87 -0.33 -6.96
C VAL A 193 8.47 -1.55 -6.27
N VAL A 194 9.76 -1.82 -6.48
CA VAL A 194 10.53 -2.83 -5.73
C VAL A 194 11.69 -2.14 -5.02
N SER A 195 11.58 -2.00 -3.69
CA SER A 195 12.55 -1.27 -2.88
C SER A 195 13.70 -2.11 -2.34
N SER A 196 13.44 -3.38 -2.02
CA SER A 196 14.44 -4.34 -1.54
C SER A 196 13.95 -5.77 -1.73
N MET A 197 14.88 -6.73 -1.65
CA MET A 197 14.60 -8.17 -1.81
C MET A 197 15.47 -9.00 -0.85
N ASP A 198 15.79 -8.44 0.31
CA ASP A 198 16.59 -9.14 1.31
C ASP A 198 15.83 -10.37 1.83
N ALA A 199 16.54 -11.37 2.35
CA ALA A 199 15.88 -12.57 2.85
C ALA A 199 15.06 -12.23 4.11
N ASP A 200 13.76 -12.50 4.06
CA ASP A 200 12.81 -12.40 5.17
C ASP A 200 11.75 -13.51 5.03
N HIS A 201 10.94 -13.74 6.06
CA HIS A 201 9.80 -14.67 6.02
C HIS A 201 10.13 -16.08 5.50
N LEU A 202 11.32 -16.59 5.85
CA LEU A 202 11.80 -17.91 5.40
C LEU A 202 10.96 -19.07 5.97
N ASP A 203 10.18 -18.83 7.01
CA ASP A 203 9.13 -19.73 7.50
C ASP A 203 8.05 -20.01 6.44
N ILE A 204 7.81 -19.07 5.51
CA ILE A 204 6.82 -19.20 4.42
C ILE A 204 7.50 -19.56 3.10
N TYR A 205 8.66 -18.98 2.82
CA TYR A 205 9.35 -19.15 1.55
C TYR A 205 10.30 -20.35 1.51
N GLY A 206 10.75 -20.83 2.67
CA GLY A 206 11.75 -21.90 2.81
C GLY A 206 13.17 -21.41 2.50
N THR A 207 13.38 -20.73 1.37
CA THR A 207 14.70 -20.22 0.95
C THR A 207 14.64 -18.78 0.47
N ALA A 208 15.78 -18.07 0.56
CA ALA A 208 15.92 -16.72 0.01
C ALA A 208 15.67 -16.70 -1.51
N GLU A 209 16.11 -17.73 -2.23
CA GLU A 209 15.88 -17.85 -3.68
C GLU A 209 14.39 -17.97 -4.02
N ALA A 210 13.61 -18.71 -3.22
CA ALA A 210 12.17 -18.82 -3.42
C ALA A 210 11.45 -17.48 -3.20
N MET A 211 11.93 -16.66 -2.26
CA MET A 211 11.43 -15.30 -2.05
C MET A 211 11.80 -14.39 -3.22
N GLU A 212 13.06 -14.40 -3.67
CA GLU A 212 13.53 -13.65 -4.84
C GLU A 212 12.72 -14.02 -6.10
N ASN A 213 12.43 -15.31 -6.30
CA ASN A 213 11.58 -15.80 -7.39
C ASN A 213 10.15 -15.25 -7.30
N ALA A 214 9.61 -15.09 -6.08
CA ALA A 214 8.29 -14.48 -5.91
C ALA A 214 8.29 -12.98 -6.26
N PHE A 215 9.37 -12.24 -5.99
CA PHE A 215 9.49 -10.86 -6.48
C PHE A 215 9.57 -10.80 -8.01
N ILE A 216 10.30 -11.73 -8.64
CA ILE A 216 10.32 -11.85 -10.10
C ILE A 216 8.91 -12.11 -10.64
N GLU A 217 8.18 -13.06 -10.07
CA GLU A 217 6.79 -13.34 -10.44
C GLU A 217 5.87 -12.12 -10.20
N PHE A 218 6.02 -11.42 -9.08
CA PHE A 218 5.26 -10.20 -8.79
C PHE A 218 5.43 -9.17 -9.89
N THR A 219 6.68 -8.92 -10.33
CA THR A 219 6.88 -8.00 -11.46
C THR A 219 6.21 -8.52 -12.74
N GLN A 220 6.07 -9.84 -12.95
CA GLN A 220 5.39 -10.40 -14.12
C GLN A 220 3.89 -10.14 -14.12
N LYS A 221 3.30 -9.79 -12.97
CA LYS A 221 1.90 -9.34 -12.87
C LYS A 221 1.69 -7.88 -13.31
N ILE A 222 2.76 -7.12 -13.58
CA ILE A 222 2.65 -5.75 -14.11
C ILE A 222 1.96 -5.81 -15.47
N LYS A 223 0.92 -4.99 -15.66
CA LYS A 223 0.16 -4.95 -16.91
C LYS A 223 1.06 -4.56 -18.09
N PRO A 224 0.75 -4.96 -19.33
CA PRO A 224 1.66 -4.78 -20.48
C PRO A 224 2.13 -3.33 -20.74
N ALA A 225 1.31 -2.33 -20.43
CA ALA A 225 1.65 -0.90 -20.54
C ALA A 225 2.19 -0.28 -19.24
N GLY A 226 2.31 -1.08 -18.18
CA GLY A 226 2.72 -0.63 -16.86
C GLY A 226 4.20 -0.29 -16.74
N MET A 227 4.59 0.22 -15.59
CA MET A 227 5.94 0.66 -15.24
C MET A 227 6.50 -0.13 -14.05
N LEU A 228 7.75 -0.55 -14.17
CA LEU A 228 8.54 -1.05 -13.05
C LEU A 228 9.51 0.03 -12.56
N VAL A 229 9.42 0.43 -11.30
CA VAL A 229 10.39 1.28 -10.62
C VAL A 229 11.16 0.41 -9.62
N LYS A 230 12.44 0.17 -9.83
CA LYS A 230 13.22 -0.73 -8.96
C LYS A 230 14.45 -0.04 -8.40
N ARG A 231 14.83 -0.38 -7.17
CA ARG A 231 16.09 0.12 -6.60
C ARG A 231 17.28 -0.36 -7.44
N PHE A 232 18.24 0.53 -7.66
CA PHE A 232 19.49 0.18 -8.33
C PHE A 232 20.31 -0.77 -7.46
N GLY A 233 20.93 -1.79 -8.07
CA GLY A 233 21.78 -2.74 -7.36
C GLY A 233 21.04 -3.84 -6.58
N LEU A 234 19.73 -4.04 -6.78
CA LEU A 234 19.03 -5.19 -6.22
C LEU A 234 19.68 -6.51 -6.63
N LYS A 235 19.83 -7.43 -5.67
CA LYS A 235 20.23 -8.81 -5.95
C LYS A 235 19.25 -9.41 -6.95
N ARG A 236 19.77 -10.01 -8.04
CA ARG A 236 18.98 -10.51 -9.18
C ARG A 236 18.05 -9.46 -9.84
N GLY A 237 18.29 -8.17 -9.62
CA GLY A 237 17.50 -7.08 -10.21
C GLY A 237 17.55 -7.02 -11.75
N HIS A 238 18.53 -7.69 -12.36
CA HIS A 238 18.62 -7.87 -13.80
C HIS A 238 17.55 -8.82 -14.37
N GLU A 239 16.93 -9.67 -13.53
CA GLU A 239 15.82 -10.57 -13.90
C GLU A 239 14.45 -9.89 -13.77
N LEU A 240 14.37 -8.79 -12.99
CA LEU A 240 13.17 -7.95 -12.90
C LEU A 240 13.04 -7.07 -14.14
N LYS A 241 12.69 -7.66 -15.29
CA LYS A 241 12.62 -6.95 -16.57
C LYS A 241 11.21 -6.67 -17.03
N ARG A 242 10.96 -5.41 -17.39
CA ARG A 242 9.74 -4.98 -18.10
C ARG A 242 10.07 -4.10 -19.29
N LYS A 243 9.11 -3.99 -20.21
CA LYS A 243 9.20 -3.10 -21.37
C LYS A 243 9.44 -1.65 -20.94
N ASN A 244 8.69 -1.19 -19.92
CA ASN A 244 8.92 0.08 -19.28
C ASN A 244 9.47 -0.18 -17.87
N GLU A 245 10.72 0.16 -17.67
CA GLU A 245 11.37 0.10 -16.37
C GLU A 245 12.23 1.33 -16.13
N MET A 246 12.43 1.66 -14.87
CA MET A 246 13.42 2.63 -14.41
C MET A 246 14.03 2.18 -13.10
N THR A 247 15.28 2.58 -12.90
CA THR A 247 16.03 2.37 -11.68
C THR A 247 16.11 3.65 -10.86
N TYR A 248 16.03 3.52 -9.55
CA TYR A 248 16.27 4.64 -8.65
C TYR A 248 17.37 4.33 -7.63
N SER A 249 18.07 5.35 -7.15
CA SER A 249 19.06 5.20 -6.09
C SER A 249 19.14 6.42 -5.19
N LEU A 250 19.78 6.28 -4.02
CA LEU A 250 20.06 7.43 -3.17
C LEU A 250 21.00 8.44 -3.83
N GLN A 251 22.18 8.03 -4.31
CA GLN A 251 23.25 8.92 -4.80
C GLN A 251 24.16 8.23 -5.85
N ASN A 252 23.60 7.39 -6.71
CA ASN A 252 24.33 6.72 -7.78
C ASN A 252 23.75 7.12 -9.14
N ASP A 253 24.55 7.80 -9.95
CA ASP A 253 24.21 8.37 -11.25
C ASP A 253 24.12 7.32 -12.38
N ALA A 254 24.49 6.06 -12.10
CA ALA A 254 24.16 4.93 -12.97
C ALA A 254 22.68 4.53 -12.92
N ALA A 255 21.91 5.06 -11.96
CA ALA A 255 20.45 4.88 -11.91
C ALA A 255 19.73 5.95 -12.75
N ASP A 256 18.54 5.64 -13.25
CA ASP A 256 17.73 6.59 -14.04
C ASP A 256 17.23 7.78 -13.20
N VAL A 257 17.04 7.55 -11.89
CA VAL A 257 16.60 8.56 -10.92
C VAL A 257 17.48 8.50 -9.67
N TYR A 258 18.03 9.63 -9.24
CA TYR A 258 18.88 9.66 -8.04
C TYR A 258 18.87 11.04 -7.39
N ALA A 259 19.23 11.11 -6.10
CA ALA A 259 19.44 12.39 -5.42
C ALA A 259 20.91 12.83 -5.50
N LYS A 260 21.14 14.14 -5.54
CA LYS A 260 22.46 14.77 -5.42
C LYS A 260 22.38 15.97 -4.49
N ASN A 261 23.54 16.52 -4.15
CA ASN A 261 23.65 17.69 -3.27
C ASN A 261 22.94 17.51 -1.91
N ILE A 262 22.87 16.27 -1.41
CA ILE A 262 22.17 15.96 -0.16
C ILE A 262 22.88 16.62 1.01
N LYS A 263 22.15 17.47 1.74
CA LYS A 263 22.61 18.17 2.94
C LYS A 263 21.62 17.91 4.06
N MET A 264 22.13 17.61 5.25
CA MET A 264 21.34 17.62 6.46
C MET A 264 21.37 19.04 7.03
N SER A 265 20.20 19.60 7.30
CA SER A 265 20.01 20.83 8.07
C SER A 265 19.25 20.49 9.36
N GLU A 266 19.14 21.43 10.30
CA GLU A 266 18.46 21.18 11.59
C GLU A 266 17.01 20.70 11.38
N GLY A 267 16.79 19.40 11.52
CA GLY A 267 15.48 18.76 11.44
C GLY A 267 15.01 18.29 10.06
N TYR A 268 15.76 18.51 8.98
CA TYR A 268 15.37 18.11 7.62
C TYR A 268 16.55 17.81 6.69
N TYR A 269 16.29 17.10 5.59
CA TYR A 269 17.22 16.97 4.47
C TYR A 269 16.84 17.90 3.32
N GLU A 270 17.84 18.50 2.70
CA GLU A 270 17.72 19.25 1.45
C GLU A 270 18.53 18.52 0.37
N PHE A 271 17.94 18.33 -0.81
CA PHE A 271 18.60 17.64 -1.92
C PHE A 271 17.98 18.03 -3.27
N ASP A 272 18.69 17.76 -4.35
CA ASP A 272 18.15 17.80 -5.70
C ASP A 272 17.86 16.37 -6.16
N ILE A 273 16.83 16.18 -6.98
CA ILE A 273 16.55 14.90 -7.64
C ILE A 273 16.78 15.05 -9.14
N VAL A 274 17.61 14.16 -9.67
CA VAL A 274 17.82 14.01 -11.11
C VAL A 274 16.82 12.97 -11.60
N LEU A 275 15.93 13.38 -12.49
CA LEU A 275 15.04 12.54 -13.28
C LEU A 275 15.60 12.46 -14.70
N LYS A 276 15.09 11.54 -15.51
CA LYS A 276 15.63 11.25 -16.85
C LYS A 276 15.85 12.48 -17.74
N ASP A 277 14.88 13.39 -17.78
CA ASP A 277 14.88 14.55 -18.68
C ASP A 277 14.83 15.90 -17.95
N LYS A 278 14.93 15.89 -16.61
CA LYS A 278 14.81 17.10 -15.79
C LYS A 278 15.41 16.93 -14.40
N GLU A 279 15.62 18.04 -13.74
CA GLU A 279 16.10 18.09 -12.36
C GLU A 279 15.12 18.89 -11.51
N LEU A 280 14.78 18.38 -10.33
CA LEU A 280 14.01 19.14 -9.34
C LEU A 280 14.94 19.53 -8.21
N THR A 281 15.11 20.83 -8.00
CA THR A 281 16.07 21.37 -7.05
C THR A 281 15.41 21.77 -5.72
N ASN A 282 16.22 21.84 -4.66
CA ASN A 282 15.81 22.30 -3.33
C ASN A 282 14.63 21.51 -2.72
N VAL A 283 14.60 20.19 -2.93
CA VAL A 283 13.62 19.30 -2.30
C VAL A 283 13.94 19.24 -0.80
N LYS A 284 12.95 19.54 0.03
CA LYS A 284 13.06 19.43 1.49
C LYS A 284 12.27 18.24 1.99
N LEU A 285 12.90 17.39 2.79
CA LEU A 285 12.26 16.27 3.45
C LEU A 285 12.38 16.43 4.97
N ASN A 286 11.25 16.67 5.64
CA ASN A 286 11.15 16.83 7.09
C ASN A 286 11.13 15.48 7.83
N MET A 287 12.06 14.58 7.47
CA MET A 287 12.24 13.27 8.09
C MET A 287 13.71 12.91 8.19
N GLY A 288 14.12 12.31 9.31
CA GLY A 288 15.49 11.84 9.52
C GLY A 288 15.84 10.57 8.72
N GLY A 289 17.14 10.35 8.49
CA GLY A 289 17.69 9.15 7.83
C GLY A 289 17.81 9.23 6.30
N MET A 290 19.00 8.91 5.78
CA MET A 290 19.29 8.85 4.33
C MET A 290 18.40 7.85 3.57
N HIS A 291 17.97 6.77 4.23
CA HIS A 291 17.03 5.82 3.64
C HIS A 291 15.66 6.46 3.35
N ASN A 292 15.25 7.51 4.09
CA ASN A 292 14.02 8.24 3.79
C ASN A 292 14.18 9.20 2.60
N VAL A 293 15.39 9.72 2.37
CA VAL A 293 15.70 10.41 1.10
C VAL A 293 15.60 9.42 -0.06
N GLU A 294 16.16 8.22 0.06
CA GLU A 294 16.03 7.17 -0.97
C GLU A 294 14.56 6.75 -1.20
N ASN A 295 13.76 6.62 -0.13
CA ASN A 295 12.32 6.39 -0.24
C ASN A 295 11.61 7.54 -0.95
N ALA A 296 12.03 8.79 -0.72
CA ALA A 296 11.50 9.96 -1.40
C ALA A 296 11.84 9.96 -2.88
N VAL A 297 13.06 9.60 -3.26
CA VAL A 297 13.45 9.42 -4.66
C VAL A 297 12.52 8.42 -5.37
N ALA A 298 12.23 7.28 -4.73
CA ALA A 298 11.30 6.29 -5.29
C ALA A 298 9.87 6.85 -5.46
N ALA A 299 9.35 7.55 -4.45
CA ALA A 299 8.01 8.13 -4.50
C ALA A 299 7.87 9.25 -5.54
N MET A 300 8.90 10.10 -5.65
CA MET A 300 8.96 11.18 -6.64
C MET A 300 9.10 10.64 -8.06
N ALA A 301 9.83 9.54 -8.27
CA ALA A 301 9.91 8.86 -9.57
C ALA A 301 8.53 8.34 -10.02
N VAL A 302 7.73 7.79 -9.11
CA VAL A 302 6.35 7.38 -9.40
C VAL A 302 5.47 8.59 -9.72
N ALA A 303 5.57 9.66 -8.93
CA ALA A 303 4.82 10.90 -9.17
C ALA A 303 5.16 11.52 -10.55
N ASP A 304 6.43 11.46 -10.95
CA ASP A 304 6.88 11.91 -12.26
C ASP A 304 6.35 11.03 -13.40
N CYS A 305 6.31 9.70 -13.21
CA CYS A 305 5.69 8.77 -14.16
C CYS A 305 4.21 9.06 -14.43
N LEU A 306 3.54 9.69 -13.46
CA LEU A 306 2.14 10.11 -13.51
C LEU A 306 1.97 11.57 -13.95
N GLU A 307 3.06 12.22 -14.36
CA GLU A 307 3.08 13.57 -14.91
C GLU A 307 2.57 14.64 -13.93
N ILE A 308 2.78 14.42 -12.64
CA ILE A 308 2.49 15.43 -11.62
C ILE A 308 3.47 16.59 -11.79
N ALA A 309 2.96 17.81 -11.72
CA ALA A 309 3.76 19.01 -11.90
C ALA A 309 4.92 19.07 -10.87
N PRO A 310 6.16 19.38 -11.32
CA PRO A 310 7.35 19.44 -10.46
C PRO A 310 7.18 20.19 -9.13
N ASP A 311 6.60 21.38 -9.17
CA ASP A 311 6.35 22.25 -8.03
C ASP A 311 5.41 21.58 -7.00
N LYS A 312 4.40 20.84 -7.49
CA LYS A 312 3.50 20.08 -6.63
C LYS A 312 4.19 18.88 -5.97
N ILE A 313 5.07 18.19 -6.69
CA ILE A 313 5.86 17.08 -6.11
C ILE A 313 6.75 17.62 -4.99
N ILE A 314 7.50 18.70 -5.24
CA ILE A 314 8.39 19.33 -4.24
C ILE A 314 7.59 19.77 -3.01
N SER A 315 6.50 20.52 -3.21
CA SER A 315 5.62 20.99 -2.13
C SER A 315 5.08 19.82 -1.29
N ALA A 316 4.64 18.74 -1.92
CA ALA A 316 4.10 17.60 -1.20
C ALA A 316 5.17 16.85 -0.39
N VAL A 317 6.38 16.68 -0.92
CA VAL A 317 7.47 16.05 -0.16
C VAL A 317 7.85 16.87 1.07
N GLU A 318 7.87 18.21 0.95
CA GLU A 318 8.11 19.11 2.09
C GLU A 318 7.02 18.98 3.18
N LYS A 319 5.75 18.80 2.77
CA LYS A 319 4.62 18.66 3.70
C LYS A 319 4.47 17.26 4.29
N PHE A 320 5.24 16.27 3.83
CA PHE A 320 5.13 14.90 4.33
C PHE A 320 5.62 14.81 5.78
N ARG A 321 4.79 14.26 6.67
CA ARG A 321 5.08 14.16 8.12
C ARG A 321 5.43 12.74 8.57
N GLY A 322 5.59 11.80 7.64
CA GLY A 322 5.95 10.43 7.94
C GLY A 322 4.78 9.52 8.33
N VAL A 323 5.13 8.39 8.93
CA VAL A 323 4.22 7.32 9.33
C VAL A 323 4.41 7.04 10.82
N LYS A 324 3.32 6.94 11.58
CA LYS A 324 3.39 6.66 13.02
C LYS A 324 4.22 5.41 13.31
N ARG A 325 4.95 5.42 14.43
CA ARG A 325 5.89 4.37 14.87
C ARG A 325 7.09 4.13 13.92
N ARG A 326 7.26 4.93 12.87
CA ARG A 326 8.50 5.01 12.09
C ARG A 326 9.11 6.39 12.32
N PHE A 327 10.04 6.46 13.29
CA PHE A 327 10.72 7.69 13.75
C PHE A 327 9.80 8.71 14.45
N GLU A 328 8.95 8.24 15.37
CA GLU A 328 8.40 9.13 16.41
C GLU A 328 9.50 9.32 17.47
N TYR A 329 9.99 10.56 17.64
CA TYR A 329 10.77 10.99 18.79
C TYR A 329 9.95 11.99 19.60
#